data_AF-A0A059WG84-F1
#
_entry.id   AF-A0A059WG84-F1
#
_cell.length_a   1.000
_cell.length_b   1.000
_cell.length_c   1.000
_cell.angle_alpha   90.00
_cell.angle_beta   90.00
_cell.angle_gamma   90.00
#
_symmetry.space_group_name_H-M   'P 1'
#
loop_
_entity.id
_entity.type
_entity.pdbx_description
1 polymer ?
#
loop_
_entity_poly.entity_id
_entity_poly.type
_entity_poly.pdbx_seq_one_letter_code
_entity_poly.pdbx_strand_id
1 'polypeptide(L)'
;MKPSVVFLFYHGLSHVICILKIARILKDAGYEVYFAGAEFFHQYISSHGFKFKKLKSVPFGLGFESWVRTIEKEKHVYWAALKDRLTDRLYSERDVEVYWMLEEVQPSYIFIDSRQATDFILLFRHLKDRKIKVAMMNAMLPAAVSPDRPPLNTDVFPNDPVAVKRT
;
A
#
# COMPACT_ATOMS: atom_id res chain seq x y z
N MET A 1 -21.46 15.50 5.77
CA MET A 1 -20.60 14.34 6.08
C MET A 1 -19.18 14.82 6.24
N LYS A 2 -18.42 14.26 7.19
CA LYS A 2 -16.97 14.53 7.29
C LYS A 2 -16.27 13.84 6.10
N PRO A 3 -15.30 14.48 5.44
CA PRO A 3 -14.54 13.83 4.38
C PRO A 3 -13.75 12.66 4.96
N SER A 4 -13.78 11.52 4.29
CA SER A 4 -13.04 10.31 4.70
C SER A 4 -11.76 10.14 3.89
N VAL A 5 -10.75 9.58 4.54
CA VAL A 5 -9.42 9.29 3.99
C VAL A 5 -9.13 7.81 4.21
N VAL A 6 -8.70 7.12 3.16
CA VAL A 6 -8.22 5.74 3.25
C VAL A 6 -6.72 5.68 3.02
N PHE A 7 -6.00 5.02 3.92
CA PHE A 7 -4.62 4.61 3.73
C PHE A 7 -4.60 3.14 3.28
N LEU A 8 -4.18 2.87 2.05
CA LEU A 8 -3.75 1.55 1.59
C LEU A 8 -2.26 1.43 1.89
N PHE A 9 -1.89 0.54 2.82
CA PHE A 9 -0.53 0.48 3.36
C PHE A 9 0.08 -0.92 3.21
N TYR A 10 1.38 -0.96 2.94
CA TYR A 10 2.12 -2.22 2.81
C TYR A 10 2.16 -2.93 4.16
N HIS A 11 2.11 -4.26 4.15
CA HIS A 11 2.00 -5.07 5.36
C HIS A 11 3.31 -5.19 6.16
N GLY A 12 4.21 -4.22 6.03
CA GLY A 12 5.38 -4.03 6.89
C GLY A 12 5.08 -3.00 7.99
N LEU A 13 5.36 -3.33 9.25
CA LEU A 13 5.05 -2.45 10.38
C LEU A 13 5.72 -1.07 10.26
N SER A 14 6.92 -0.98 9.69
CA SER A 14 7.63 0.28 9.44
C SER A 14 6.82 1.22 8.54
N HIS A 15 6.12 0.70 7.53
CA HIS A 15 5.25 1.49 6.66
C HIS A 15 4.08 2.11 7.43
N VAL A 16 3.48 1.34 8.33
CA VAL A 16 2.37 1.81 9.18
C VAL A 16 2.84 2.92 10.12
N ILE A 17 3.94 2.71 10.82
CA ILE A 17 4.47 3.66 11.81
C ILE A 17 4.72 5.04 11.19
N CYS A 18 5.31 5.06 9.99
CA CYS A 18 5.62 6.31 9.28
C CYS A 18 4.37 7.14 8.97
N ILE A 19 3.24 6.50 8.69
CA ILE A 19 2.01 7.19 8.26
C ILE A 19 1.06 7.54 9.41
N LEU A 20 1.25 6.97 10.62
CA LEU A 20 0.40 7.26 11.79
C LEU A 20 0.38 8.76 12.16
N LYS A 21 1.51 9.46 12.03
CA LYS A 21 1.58 10.90 12.31
C LYS A 21 0.75 11.71 11.32
N ILE A 22 0.82 11.36 10.03
CA ILE A 22 0.01 12.00 8.98
C ILE A 22 -1.47 11.71 9.21
N ALA A 23 -1.82 10.47 9.52
CA ALA A 23 -3.18 10.07 9.88
C ALA A 23 -3.72 10.86 11.09
N ARG A 24 -2.88 11.13 12.10
CA ARG A 24 -3.27 11.97 13.25
C ARG A 24 -3.59 13.39 12.83
N ILE A 25 -2.70 14.03 12.05
CA ILE A 25 -2.91 15.40 11.55
C ILE A 25 -4.23 15.50 10.78
N LEU A 26 -4.52 14.53 9.90
CA LEU A 26 -5.78 14.51 9.15
C LEU A 26 -6.99 14.30 10.06
N LYS A 27 -6.89 13.41 11.05
CA LYS A 27 -7.97 13.20 12.03
C LYS A 27 -8.27 14.47 12.83
N ASP A 28 -7.22 15.15 13.30
CA ASP A 28 -7.33 16.40 14.07
C ASP A 28 -7.88 17.55 13.20
N ALA A 29 -7.60 17.52 11.90
CA ALA A 29 -8.20 18.41 10.90
C ALA A 29 -9.67 18.06 10.53
N GLY A 30 -10.28 17.07 11.19
CA GLY A 30 -11.69 16.73 11.06
C GLY A 30 -12.02 15.66 10.03
N TYR A 31 -11.03 14.98 9.45
CA TYR A 31 -11.24 13.86 8.53
C TYR A 31 -11.56 12.56 9.26
N GLU A 32 -12.39 11.71 8.65
CA GLU A 32 -12.53 10.33 9.10
C GLU A 32 -11.43 9.46 8.48
N VAL A 33 -10.55 8.91 9.31
CA VAL A 33 -9.37 8.20 8.85
C VAL A 33 -9.54 6.69 8.97
N TYR A 34 -9.40 6.01 7.84
CA TYR A 34 -9.43 4.57 7.68
C TYR A 34 -8.07 4.04 7.24
N PHE A 35 -7.64 2.95 7.84
CA PHE A 35 -6.53 2.14 7.36
C PHE A 35 -7.09 0.87 6.75
N ALA A 36 -6.76 0.59 5.49
CA ALA A 36 -7.26 -0.55 4.77
C ALA A 36 -6.12 -1.53 4.46
N GLY A 37 -6.22 -2.75 4.99
CA GLY A 37 -5.13 -3.72 4.92
C GLY A 37 -5.44 -5.05 5.59
N ALA A 38 -4.40 -5.85 5.83
CA ALA A 38 -4.54 -7.20 6.39
C ALA A 38 -4.97 -7.17 7.87
N GLU A 39 -5.87 -8.08 8.25
CA GLU A 39 -6.52 -8.13 9.57
C GLU A 39 -5.58 -8.10 10.77
N PHE A 40 -4.36 -8.62 10.62
CA PHE A 40 -3.40 -8.66 11.72
C PHE A 40 -2.99 -7.27 12.24
N PHE A 41 -3.20 -6.20 11.46
CA PHE A 41 -2.98 -4.82 11.92
C PHE A 41 -4.18 -4.21 12.63
N HIS A 42 -5.34 -4.85 12.64
CA HIS A 42 -6.57 -4.27 13.15
C HIS A 42 -6.40 -3.77 14.59
N GLN A 43 -5.94 -4.62 15.50
CA GLN A 43 -5.75 -4.24 16.91
C GLN A 43 -4.74 -3.07 17.05
N TYR A 44 -3.65 -3.10 16.29
CA TYR A 44 -2.63 -2.05 16.31
C TYR A 44 -3.17 -0.70 15.81
N ILE A 45 -3.92 -0.69 14.71
CA ILE A 45 -4.53 0.54 14.18
C ILE A 45 -5.59 1.07 15.13
N SER A 46 -6.47 0.19 15.62
CA SER A 46 -7.56 0.55 16.53
C SER A 46 -7.03 1.07 17.88
N SER A 47 -5.91 0.55 18.40
CA SER A 47 -5.30 1.07 19.63
C SER A 47 -4.77 2.50 19.48
N HIS A 48 -4.50 2.95 18.25
CA HIS A 48 -4.16 4.35 17.95
C HIS A 48 -5.42 5.21 17.68
N GLY A 49 -6.62 4.63 17.79
CA GLY A 49 -7.89 5.32 17.63
C GLY A 49 -8.26 5.62 16.18
N PHE A 50 -7.74 4.86 15.22
CA PHE A 50 -8.13 4.95 13.81
C PHE A 50 -9.12 3.84 13.44
N LYS A 51 -9.92 4.07 12.38
CA LYS A 51 -10.82 3.04 11.86
C LYS A 51 -10.03 2.07 10.99
N PHE A 52 -10.42 0.80 10.99
CA PHE A 52 -9.77 -0.24 10.21
C PHE A 52 -10.75 -0.88 9.23
N LYS A 53 -10.32 -1.04 7.97
CA LYS A 53 -11.05 -1.76 6.92
C LYS A 53 -10.24 -2.98 6.51
N LYS A 54 -10.71 -4.16 6.90
CA LYS A 54 -10.09 -5.42 6.53
C LYS A 54 -10.09 -5.61 5.01
N LEU A 55 -8.93 -5.97 4.48
CA LEU A 55 -8.74 -6.53 3.15
C LEU A 55 -8.17 -7.96 3.32
N LYS A 56 -8.87 -8.94 2.78
CA LYS A 56 -8.53 -10.37 2.75
C LYS A 56 -7.54 -10.68 1.63
N SER A 57 -7.62 -9.95 0.53
CA SER A 57 -6.71 -10.08 -0.61
C SER A 57 -5.36 -9.42 -0.32
N VAL A 58 -4.34 -9.89 -1.01
CA VAL A 58 -3.03 -9.24 -1.08
C VAL A 58 -2.92 -8.39 -2.35
N PRO A 59 -2.04 -7.37 -2.39
CA PRO A 59 -1.79 -6.65 -3.63
C PRO A 59 -1.24 -7.60 -4.71
N PHE A 60 -1.74 -7.46 -5.93
CA PHE A 60 -1.27 -8.24 -7.07
C PHE A 60 0.05 -7.68 -7.62
N GLY A 61 0.76 -8.49 -8.43
CA GLY A 61 1.99 -8.07 -9.09
C GLY A 61 3.22 -7.93 -8.18
N LEU A 62 3.12 -8.37 -6.93
CA LEU A 62 4.20 -8.33 -5.94
C LEU A 62 4.77 -9.72 -5.60
N GLY A 63 4.35 -10.76 -6.32
CA GLY A 63 4.86 -12.13 -6.14
C GLY A 63 4.29 -12.88 -4.94
N PHE A 64 3.13 -12.47 -4.41
CA PHE A 64 2.52 -13.11 -3.24
C PHE A 64 1.86 -14.46 -3.52
N GLU A 65 1.80 -14.93 -4.77
CA GLU A 65 1.05 -16.16 -5.11
C GLU A 65 1.53 -17.36 -4.29
N SER A 66 2.83 -17.59 -4.22
CA SER A 66 3.41 -18.70 -3.46
C SER A 66 3.15 -18.56 -1.95
N TRP A 67 3.18 -17.34 -1.42
CA TRP A 67 2.89 -17.07 -0.02
C TRP A 67 1.43 -17.36 0.32
N VAL A 68 0.49 -16.86 -0.51
CA VAL A 68 -0.95 -17.13 -0.37
C VAL A 68 -1.21 -18.63 -0.39
N ARG A 69 -0.65 -19.36 -1.37
CA ARG A 69 -0.81 -20.81 -1.48
C ARG A 69 -0.25 -21.59 -0.30
N THR A 70 0.85 -21.11 0.27
CA THR A 70 1.42 -21.70 1.50
C THR A 70 0.46 -21.53 2.68
N ILE A 71 -0.15 -20.35 2.84
CA ILE A 71 -1.13 -20.09 3.90
C ILE A 71 -2.40 -20.91 3.70
N GLU A 72 -2.83 -21.08 2.45
CA GLU A 72 -3.95 -21.96 2.07
C GLU A 72 -3.62 -23.46 2.24
N LYS A 73 -2.39 -23.80 2.65
CA LYS A 73 -1.89 -25.17 2.83
C LYS A 73 -1.98 -26.02 1.55
N GLU A 74 -1.75 -25.39 0.41
CA GLU A 74 -1.70 -26.06 -0.89
C GLU A 74 -0.53 -27.05 -0.95
N LYS A 75 -0.77 -28.25 -1.48
CA LYS A 75 0.24 -29.31 -1.55
C LYS A 75 1.29 -29.00 -2.63
N HIS A 76 0.86 -28.42 -3.75
CA HIS A 76 1.70 -28.13 -4.90
C HIS A 76 1.84 -26.61 -5.12
N VAL A 77 2.41 -25.92 -4.13
CA VAL A 77 2.53 -24.45 -4.07
C VAL A 77 3.03 -23.83 -5.38
N TYR A 78 4.09 -24.38 -5.98
CA TYR A 78 4.67 -23.83 -7.21
C TYR A 78 3.68 -23.85 -8.39
N TRP A 79 3.05 -24.99 -8.65
CA TRP A 79 2.11 -25.14 -9.76
C TRP A 79 0.83 -24.35 -9.55
N ALA A 80 0.34 -24.30 -8.30
CA ALA A 80 -0.80 -23.47 -7.95
C ALA A 80 -0.49 -21.98 -8.10
N ALA A 81 0.69 -21.52 -7.69
CA ALA A 81 1.13 -20.14 -7.89
C ALA A 81 1.30 -19.80 -9.39
N LEU A 82 1.83 -20.72 -10.20
CA LEU A 82 1.92 -20.53 -11.65
C LEU A 82 0.52 -20.40 -12.27
N LYS A 83 -0.41 -21.26 -11.86
CA LYS A 83 -1.81 -21.18 -12.30
C LYS A 83 -2.42 -19.83 -11.93
N ASP A 84 -2.22 -19.36 -10.71
CA ASP A 84 -2.76 -18.07 -10.25
C ASP A 84 -2.25 -16.89 -11.06
N ARG A 85 -0.99 -16.93 -11.52
CA ARG A 85 -0.43 -15.93 -12.43
C ARG A 85 -1.05 -16.01 -13.83
N LEU A 86 -1.24 -17.21 -14.35
CA LEU A 86 -1.87 -17.41 -15.66
C LEU A 86 -3.34 -17.00 -15.68
N THR A 87 -4.04 -17.11 -14.55
CA THR A 87 -5.46 -16.78 -14.42
C THR A 87 -5.72 -15.42 -13.77
N ASP A 88 -4.68 -14.63 -13.47
CA ASP A 88 -4.79 -13.33 -12.78
C ASP A 88 -5.68 -13.39 -11.51
N ARG A 89 -5.53 -14.47 -10.73
CA ARG A 89 -6.40 -14.73 -9.57
C ARG A 89 -6.33 -13.58 -8.56
N LEU A 90 -5.10 -13.21 -8.15
CA LEU A 90 -4.89 -12.17 -7.15
C LEU A 90 -5.39 -10.80 -7.62
N TYR A 91 -5.22 -10.48 -8.92
CA TYR A 91 -5.79 -9.26 -9.50
C TYR A 91 -7.31 -9.24 -9.34
N SER A 92 -7.99 -10.32 -9.73
CA SER A 92 -9.45 -10.40 -9.74
C SER A 92 -10.04 -10.34 -8.33
N GLU A 93 -9.42 -11.05 -7.37
CA GLU A 93 -9.82 -10.99 -5.96
C GLU A 93 -9.61 -9.60 -5.37
N ARG A 94 -8.47 -8.95 -5.68
CA ARG A 94 -8.14 -7.60 -5.20
C ARG A 94 -9.09 -6.55 -5.79
N ASP A 95 -9.45 -6.66 -7.07
CA ASP A 95 -10.35 -5.72 -7.76
C ASP A 95 -11.72 -5.66 -7.10
N VAL A 96 -12.31 -6.84 -6.83
CA VAL A 96 -13.61 -6.95 -6.16
C VAL A 96 -13.55 -6.37 -4.75
N GLU A 97 -12.48 -6.66 -4.01
CA GLU A 97 -12.37 -6.18 -2.64
C GLU A 97 -12.14 -4.67 -2.54
N VAL A 98 -11.31 -4.12 -3.44
CA VAL A 98 -11.11 -2.68 -3.56
C VAL A 98 -12.42 -1.98 -3.94
N TYR A 99 -13.19 -2.54 -4.88
CA TYR A 99 -14.51 -2.02 -5.24
C TYR A 99 -15.43 -1.92 -4.00
N TRP A 100 -15.59 -3.00 -3.23
CA TRP A 100 -16.45 -2.98 -2.06
C TRP A 100 -15.94 -2.05 -0.96
N MET A 101 -14.62 -1.91 -0.80
CA MET A 101 -14.05 -0.90 0.10
C MET A 101 -14.42 0.53 -0.31
N LEU A 102 -14.43 0.84 -1.61
CA LEU A 102 -14.86 2.14 -2.11
C LEU A 102 -16.37 2.36 -1.88
N GLU A 103 -17.19 1.34 -2.08
CA GLU A 103 -18.65 1.42 -1.84
C GLU A 103 -18.99 1.65 -0.37
N GLU A 104 -18.30 0.96 0.54
CA GLU A 104 -18.57 1.04 1.97
C GLU A 104 -18.01 2.30 2.62
N VAL A 105 -16.77 2.69 2.27
CA VAL A 105 -16.07 3.79 2.94
C VAL A 105 -16.35 5.14 2.25
N GLN A 106 -16.66 5.10 0.95
CA GLN A 106 -16.86 6.28 0.10
C GLN A 106 -15.78 7.37 0.33
N PRO A 107 -14.48 7.02 0.21
CA PRO A 107 -13.40 7.94 0.55
C PRO A 107 -13.39 9.17 -0.33
N SER A 108 -13.08 10.34 0.25
CA SER A 108 -12.76 11.55 -0.52
C SER A 108 -11.29 11.54 -0.99
N TYR A 109 -10.42 10.88 -0.22
CA TYR A 109 -8.99 10.78 -0.50
C TYR A 109 -8.49 9.35 -0.26
N ILE A 110 -7.61 8.88 -1.12
CA ILE A 110 -6.90 7.60 -0.95
C ILE A 110 -5.40 7.86 -1.00
N PHE A 111 -4.70 7.45 0.04
CA PHE A 111 -3.26 7.39 0.06
C PHE A 111 -2.81 5.95 -0.17
N ILE A 112 -1.94 5.75 -1.16
CA ILE A 112 -1.42 4.42 -1.53
C ILE A 112 0.06 4.37 -1.20
N ASP A 113 0.47 3.37 -0.43
CA ASP A 113 1.89 3.11 -0.23
C ASP A 113 2.57 2.72 -1.55
N SER A 114 3.73 3.31 -1.83
CA SER A 114 4.55 3.05 -3.00
C SER A 114 4.90 1.57 -3.20
N ARG A 115 5.04 0.78 -2.13
CA ARG A 115 5.26 -0.67 -2.21
C ARG A 115 4.03 -1.44 -2.68
N GLN A 116 2.86 -0.81 -2.71
CA GLN A 116 1.59 -1.33 -3.20
C GLN A 116 1.07 -0.50 -4.37
N ALA A 117 1.95 0.17 -5.11
CA ALA A 117 1.55 1.03 -6.22
C ALA A 117 0.72 0.30 -7.30
N THR A 118 0.79 -1.03 -7.37
CA THR A 118 -0.04 -1.85 -8.27
C THR A 118 -1.54 -1.69 -7.98
N ASP A 119 -1.95 -1.46 -6.74
CA ASP A 119 -3.36 -1.20 -6.39
C ASP A 119 -3.94 0.03 -7.12
N PHE A 120 -3.09 0.97 -7.56
CA PHE A 120 -3.55 2.10 -8.38
C PHE A 120 -4.13 1.66 -9.72
N ILE A 121 -3.61 0.58 -10.32
CA ILE A 121 -4.14 0.04 -11.59
C ILE A 121 -5.60 -0.38 -11.42
N LEU A 122 -5.93 -1.00 -10.28
CA LEU A 122 -7.28 -1.43 -9.93
C LEU A 122 -8.17 -0.21 -9.64
N LEU A 123 -7.69 0.65 -8.74
CA LEU A 123 -8.41 1.85 -8.34
C LEU A 123 -8.71 2.74 -9.55
N PHE A 124 -7.78 2.93 -10.47
CA PHE A 124 -7.94 3.81 -11.63
C PHE A 124 -9.20 3.48 -12.45
N ARG A 125 -9.58 2.20 -12.53
CA ARG A 125 -10.81 1.76 -13.20
C ARG A 125 -12.07 2.25 -12.48
N HIS A 126 -12.05 2.22 -11.15
CA HIS A 126 -13.18 2.60 -10.30
C HIS A 126 -13.26 4.11 -10.04
N LEU A 127 -12.18 4.85 -10.28
CA LEU A 127 -12.07 6.27 -9.95
C LEU A 127 -12.56 7.22 -11.06
N LYS A 128 -12.70 6.76 -12.31
CA LYS A 128 -13.01 7.64 -13.47
C LYS A 128 -14.22 8.53 -13.26
N ASP A 129 -15.27 7.97 -12.66
CA ASP A 129 -16.54 8.67 -12.45
C ASP A 129 -16.70 9.19 -11.00
N ARG A 130 -15.67 9.00 -10.16
CA ARG A 130 -15.71 9.36 -8.74
C ARG A 130 -14.83 10.58 -8.48
N LYS A 131 -15.31 11.51 -7.64
CA LYS A 131 -14.53 12.69 -7.20
C LYS A 131 -13.55 12.35 -6.07
N ILE A 132 -12.85 11.23 -6.19
CA ILE A 132 -11.90 10.73 -5.19
C ILE A 132 -10.49 11.11 -5.62
N LYS A 133 -9.75 11.78 -4.74
CA LYS A 133 -8.36 12.17 -4.99
C LYS A 133 -7.41 11.09 -4.50
N VAL A 134 -6.38 10.80 -5.28
CA VAL A 134 -5.39 9.77 -4.94
C VAL A 134 -4.00 10.38 -4.83
N ALA A 135 -3.25 9.96 -3.83
CA ALA A 135 -1.85 10.30 -3.68
C ALA A 135 -1.02 9.06 -3.36
N MET A 136 0.19 9.01 -3.92
CA MET A 136 1.19 8.00 -3.57
C MET A 136 1.97 8.47 -2.34
N MET A 137 2.21 7.55 -1.42
CA MET A 137 3.02 7.76 -0.23
C MET A 137 4.27 6.90 -0.30
N ASN A 138 5.40 7.51 -0.02
CA ASN A 138 6.63 6.77 0.20
C ASN A 138 6.97 6.82 1.68
N ALA A 139 6.74 5.70 2.38
CA ALA A 139 7.05 5.58 3.80
C ALA A 139 8.55 5.46 4.08
N MET A 140 9.35 5.16 3.05
CA MET A 140 10.80 5.01 3.14
C MET A 140 11.48 5.97 2.18
N LEU A 141 12.61 6.53 2.61
CA LEU A 141 13.52 7.18 1.68
C LEU A 141 14.03 6.12 0.68
N PRO A 142 14.12 6.41 -0.63
CA PRO A 142 14.52 5.44 -1.64
C PRO A 142 15.89 4.80 -1.33
N ALA A 143 15.91 3.58 -0.80
CA ALA A 143 17.13 2.90 -0.37
C ALA A 143 18.02 2.38 -1.53
N ALA A 144 17.57 2.54 -2.79
CA ALA A 144 18.31 2.07 -3.95
C ALA A 144 19.51 2.99 -4.22
N VAL A 145 20.70 2.48 -3.94
CA VAL A 145 21.94 3.09 -4.44
C VAL A 145 21.94 2.94 -5.95
N SER A 146 21.94 4.06 -6.67
CA SER A 146 22.12 4.10 -8.13
C SER A 146 23.52 4.64 -8.42
N PRO A 147 24.16 4.24 -9.53
CA PRO A 147 25.30 4.98 -10.04
C PRO A 147 24.95 6.47 -10.14
N ASP A 148 25.92 7.32 -9.83
CA ASP A 148 25.78 8.77 -9.87
C ASP A 148 24.85 9.43 -8.83
N ARG A 149 24.45 8.72 -7.76
CA ARG A 149 23.61 9.28 -6.69
C ARG A 149 24.18 8.99 -5.29
N PRO A 150 24.31 10.00 -4.42
CA PRO A 150 24.73 9.77 -3.05
C PRO A 150 23.69 8.91 -2.30
N PRO A 151 24.11 7.94 -1.49
CA PRO A 151 23.20 7.19 -0.62
C PRO A 151 22.48 8.15 0.34
N LEU A 152 21.24 7.85 0.69
CA LEU A 152 20.40 8.72 1.55
C LEU A 152 20.90 8.85 2.99
N ASN A 153 21.83 8.00 3.42
CA ASN A 153 22.51 8.11 4.71
C ASN A 153 23.85 8.85 4.62
N THR A 154 24.01 9.75 3.63
CA THR A 154 25.20 10.57 3.47
C THR A 154 24.81 12.05 3.43
N ASP A 155 25.65 12.91 3.99
CA ASP A 155 25.50 14.37 3.91
C ASP A 155 25.94 14.94 2.55
N VAL A 156 26.07 14.06 1.55
CA VAL A 156 26.65 14.37 0.24
C VAL A 156 25.53 14.84 -0.68
N PHE A 157 25.68 16.04 -1.22
CA PHE A 157 24.77 16.57 -2.23
C PHE A 157 25.14 16.10 -3.64
N PRO A 158 24.19 16.01 -4.59
CA PRO A 158 24.46 15.55 -5.96
C PRO A 158 25.51 16.36 -6.75
N ASN A 159 25.87 17.54 -6.26
CA ASN A 159 26.90 18.41 -6.82
C ASN A 159 28.30 18.17 -6.22
N ASP A 160 28.48 17.17 -5.37
CA ASP A 160 29.79 16.74 -4.87
C ASP A 160 30.35 15.58 -5.74
N PRO A 161 31.23 15.87 -6.71
CA PRO A 161 31.76 14.88 -7.64
C PRO A 161 32.72 13.87 -7.00
N VAL A 162 33.18 14.10 -5.75
CA VAL A 162 34.16 13.23 -5.07
C VAL A 162 33.47 12.06 -4.38
N ALA A 163 32.26 12.28 -3.87
CA ALA A 163 31.52 11.29 -3.09
C ALA A 163 30.52 10.46 -3.92
N VAL A 164 30.29 10.86 -5.17
CA VAL A 164 29.47 10.11 -6.12
C VAL A 164 30.35 9.09 -6.85
N LYS A 165 30.33 7.82 -6.41
CA LYS A 165 31.05 6.73 -7.09
C LYS A 165 30.49 6.52 -8.50
N ARG A 166 31.27 6.90 -9.51
CA ARG A 166 31.10 6.47 -10.91
C ARG A 166 31.56 5.02 -11.02
N THR A 167 30.64 4.08 -11.11
CA THR A 167 30.94 2.72 -11.61
C THR A 167 30.78 2.68 -13.10
#